data_AF-E4Z631-F1
#
_entry.id   AF-E4Z631-F1
#
_cell.length_a   1.000
_cell.length_b   1.000
_cell.length_c   1.000
_cell.angle_alpha   90.00
_cell.angle_beta   90.00
_cell.angle_gamma   90.00
#
_symmetry.space_group_name_H-M   'P 1'
#
loop_
_entity.id
_entity.type
_entity.pdbx_description
1 polymer ?
#
loop_
_entity_poly.entity_id
_entity_poly.type
_entity_poly.pdbx_seq_one_letter_code
_entity_poly.pdbx_strand_id
1 'polypeptide(L)'
;MLLKFTEVEKHFQSRTFEKSVKEILIKNEDINKTTEMILSHRNRIEKSKLIDEILNVLLKHDGEMILEMQNEIEGVACLRSFSCALTARQVLITGHQPSFQRRHNQIETIFLSAIDNSANALVFPDRLQQLVVSETAIFDVLPEFFYHKLELVRFAALEVYVQRAYTAYIIECVDTIPIGTSKAAVEFQFSLPCNHPSRQSSFGNIPTPGIAQNRESFPDLCIAGYEYEKNFEELSRFGRTGLMVAYDNLEDFENNIYDVLTCFGYLKSEDSDDDESDSSDLNAHPYMSDDDDPYAVHTLNVFLRSKKGGEDDEMLEKRFREFSQVYQKDFRAACIRRITFAVHKKSHMPKFFTFRSRDEYREDEIYRHLEPALAFQLELSRLRNFTLKLYQTQNHRMHLYHGIAKNKGGKEPIDHRFFVRAIIRHSDLITEEASFSYLRSEGERLLIESLDELEVAIKSHSYKTDQNHVFLNFAPSVNMEANEVLNSVSEAVLKYGRRLWELRVTQAELKINVRQDEETTSYRIFLSSEDGYRLESHLYREVVQSQKTIFLSIGPDEDPGPLNGLSTDTPYSTKDLLQTARYKAQSAGCAYAYDYPSFFKSALKSSWE
;
A
#
# COMPACT_ATOMS: atom_id res chain seq x y z
N MET A 1 36.36 -0.51 12.46
CA MET A 1 36.17 0.94 12.22
C MET A 1 34.88 1.45 12.84
N LEU A 2 33.74 0.79 12.60
CA LEU A 2 32.44 1.08 13.22
C LEU A 2 32.54 1.25 14.74
N LEU A 3 33.14 0.29 15.46
CA LEU A 3 33.36 0.37 16.91
C LEU A 3 34.10 1.63 17.35
N LYS A 4 35.21 1.98 16.69
CA LYS A 4 36.01 3.18 17.01
C LYS A 4 35.23 4.47 16.79
N PHE A 5 34.39 4.50 15.76
CA PHE A 5 33.51 5.63 15.50
C PHE A 5 32.44 5.76 16.60
N THR A 6 31.74 4.68 16.91
CA THR A 6 30.71 4.65 17.95
C THR A 6 31.24 4.97 19.34
N GLU A 7 32.42 4.46 19.69
CA GLU A 7 33.05 4.71 20.99
C GLU A 7 33.33 6.20 21.24
N VAL A 8 33.69 6.95 20.20
CA VAL A 8 33.90 8.40 20.30
C VAL A 8 32.57 9.15 20.30
N GLU A 9 31.72 8.88 19.32
CA GLU A 9 30.53 9.70 19.06
C GLU A 9 29.41 9.52 20.10
N LYS A 10 29.37 8.39 20.82
CA LYS A 10 28.40 8.17 21.91
C LYS A 10 28.48 9.25 23.02
N HIS A 11 29.66 9.84 23.23
CA HIS A 11 29.84 10.88 24.25
C HIS A 11 29.27 12.25 23.87
N PHE A 12 28.98 12.47 22.58
CA PHE A 12 28.57 13.76 22.04
C PHE A 12 27.11 13.80 21.56
N GLN A 13 26.31 12.79 21.92
CA GLN A 13 25.01 12.54 21.32
C GLN A 13 23.85 13.41 21.85
N SER A 14 23.82 13.69 23.16
CA SER A 14 22.64 14.20 23.86
C SER A 14 22.88 15.49 24.65
N ARG A 15 24.08 16.08 24.55
CA ARG A 15 24.50 17.22 25.37
C ARG A 15 25.23 18.26 24.54
N THR A 16 25.29 19.49 25.06
CA THR A 16 26.12 20.53 24.45
C THR A 16 27.59 20.10 24.51
N PHE A 17 28.36 20.48 23.48
CA PHE A 17 29.77 20.11 23.33
C PHE A 17 30.58 20.35 24.62
N GLU A 18 30.40 21.51 25.26
CA GLU A 18 31.08 21.86 26.52
C GLU A 18 30.77 20.90 27.68
N LYS A 19 29.51 20.44 27.79
CA LYS A 19 29.10 19.48 28.83
C LYS A 19 29.71 18.10 28.57
N SER A 20 29.71 17.65 27.32
CA SER A 20 30.36 16.39 26.91
C SER A 20 31.87 16.41 27.21
N VAL A 21 32.56 17.50 26.87
CA VAL A 21 34.00 17.64 27.15
C VAL A 21 34.31 17.60 28.64
N LYS A 22 33.54 18.30 29.48
CA LYS A 22 33.70 18.26 30.94
C LYS A 22 33.52 16.85 31.50
N GLU A 23 32.53 16.11 31.02
CA GLU A 23 32.28 14.75 31.47
C GLU A 23 33.39 13.78 31.03
N ILE A 24 33.91 13.93 29.80
CA ILE A 24 35.05 13.14 29.32
C ILE A 24 36.29 13.43 30.17
N LEU A 25 36.56 14.69 30.52
CA LEU A 25 37.66 15.08 31.41
C LEU A 25 37.51 14.52 32.84
N ILE A 26 36.28 14.39 33.33
CA ILE A 26 36.01 13.81 34.67
C ILE A 26 36.16 12.27 34.64
N LYS A 27 35.76 11.62 33.53
CA LYS A 27 35.81 10.16 33.38
C LYS A 27 37.18 9.63 32.96
N ASN A 28 37.96 10.41 32.23
CA ASN A 28 39.28 10.03 31.75
C ASN A 28 40.35 10.84 32.49
N GLU A 29 41.20 10.16 33.25
CA GLU A 29 42.36 10.79 33.90
C GLU A 29 43.43 11.24 32.90
N ASP A 30 43.39 10.70 31.67
CA ASP A 30 44.33 11.01 30.59
C ASP A 30 43.83 12.16 29.69
N ILE A 31 44.54 13.28 29.78
CA ILE A 31 44.29 14.49 28.97
C ILE A 31 44.54 14.22 27.49
N ASN A 32 45.52 13.38 27.13
CA ASN A 32 45.85 13.09 25.73
C ASN A 32 44.73 12.28 25.05
N LYS A 33 44.16 11.30 25.75
CA LYS A 33 43.00 10.56 25.25
C LYS A 33 41.79 11.47 25.04
N THR A 34 41.60 12.44 25.93
CA THR A 34 40.52 13.42 25.83
C THR A 34 40.73 14.35 24.63
N THR A 35 41.94 14.84 24.39
CA THR A 35 42.24 15.68 23.22
C THR A 35 42.09 14.91 21.92
N GLU A 36 42.48 13.63 21.86
CA GLU A 36 42.25 12.75 20.70
C GLU A 36 40.76 12.56 20.39
N MET A 37 39.93 12.31 21.41
CA MET A 37 38.47 12.18 21.23
C MET A 37 37.84 13.48 20.70
N ILE A 38 38.29 14.63 21.20
CA ILE A 38 37.83 15.95 20.75
C ILE A 38 38.24 16.22 19.30
N LEU A 39 39.50 15.96 18.95
CA LEU A 39 40.00 16.10 17.58
C LEU A 39 39.26 15.18 16.61
N SER A 40 38.98 13.95 17.04
CA SER A 40 38.18 13.00 16.28
C SER A 40 36.75 13.52 16.05
N HIS A 41 36.07 14.04 17.08
CA HIS A 41 34.71 14.59 16.95
C HIS A 41 34.65 15.84 16.05
N ARG A 42 35.72 16.65 16.01
CA ARG A 42 35.80 17.84 15.13
C ARG A 42 35.65 17.48 13.64
N ASN A 43 36.15 16.33 13.22
CA ASN A 43 36.07 15.84 11.84
C ASN A 43 34.89 14.88 11.60
N ARG A 44 33.84 14.95 12.42
CA ARG A 44 32.70 14.02 12.37
C ARG A 44 31.98 13.93 11.03
N ILE A 45 31.90 15.02 10.26
CA ILE A 45 31.18 15.05 8.97
C ILE A 45 31.84 14.09 7.97
N GLU A 46 33.16 14.20 7.79
CA GLU A 46 33.91 13.33 6.86
C GLU A 46 33.97 11.89 7.36
N LYS A 47 34.10 11.67 8.67
CA LYS A 47 34.00 10.32 9.24
C LYS A 47 32.63 9.69 8.98
N SER A 48 31.54 10.44 9.16
CA SER A 48 30.18 9.95 8.90
C SER A 48 30.02 9.50 7.45
N LYS A 49 30.55 10.27 6.48
CA LYS A 49 30.56 9.87 5.06
C LYS A 49 31.35 8.58 4.81
N LEU A 50 32.51 8.42 5.44
CA LEU A 50 33.29 7.18 5.32
C LEU A 50 32.53 5.98 5.89
N ILE A 51 31.87 6.15 7.03
CA ILE A 51 31.01 5.10 7.62
C ILE A 51 29.84 4.79 6.69
N ASP A 52 29.20 5.80 6.09
CA ASP A 52 28.14 5.63 5.10
C ASP A 52 28.60 4.79 3.89
N GLU A 53 29.78 5.06 3.32
CA GLU A 53 30.33 4.25 2.22
C GLU A 53 30.60 2.80 2.62
N ILE A 54 31.13 2.57 3.84
CA ILE A 54 31.35 1.20 4.35
C ILE A 54 30.00 0.46 4.49
N LEU A 55 28.98 1.13 5.03
CA LEU A 55 27.64 0.57 5.19
C LEU A 55 26.99 0.26 3.83
N ASN A 56 27.20 1.12 2.82
CA ASN A 56 26.72 0.88 1.45
C ASN A 56 27.38 -0.31 0.76
N VAL A 57 28.65 -0.62 1.11
CA VAL A 57 29.29 -1.86 0.65
C VAL A 57 28.66 -3.06 1.33
N LEU A 58 28.40 -3.00 2.65
CA LEU A 58 27.75 -4.09 3.39
C LEU A 58 26.33 -4.40 2.89
N LEU A 59 25.59 -3.40 2.40
CA LEU A 59 24.26 -3.62 1.77
C LEU A 59 24.30 -4.56 0.56
N LYS A 60 25.46 -4.80 -0.05
CA LYS A 60 25.61 -5.67 -1.22
C LYS A 60 25.94 -7.12 -0.86
N HIS A 61 26.18 -7.41 0.42
CA HIS A 61 26.55 -8.74 0.91
C HIS A 61 25.35 -9.50 1.50
N ASP A 62 25.53 -10.80 1.71
CA ASP A 62 24.49 -11.68 2.26
C ASP A 62 24.13 -11.31 3.71
N GLY A 63 22.86 -11.51 4.07
CA GLY A 63 22.34 -11.15 5.39
C GLY A 63 23.06 -11.81 6.56
N GLU A 64 23.63 -13.01 6.39
CA GLU A 64 24.43 -13.68 7.44
C GLU A 64 25.68 -12.90 7.83
N MET A 65 26.39 -12.32 6.86
CA MET A 65 27.56 -11.49 7.15
C MET A 65 27.16 -10.20 7.89
N ILE A 66 25.98 -9.67 7.58
CA ILE A 66 25.44 -8.50 8.28
C ILE A 66 25.09 -8.87 9.73
N LEU A 67 24.50 -10.06 9.95
CA LEU A 67 24.15 -10.56 11.28
C LEU A 67 25.38 -10.81 12.16
N GLU A 68 26.50 -11.27 11.59
CA GLU A 68 27.77 -11.41 12.33
C GLU A 68 28.30 -10.06 12.86
N MET A 69 28.02 -8.96 12.14
CA MET A 69 28.42 -7.59 12.50
C MET A 69 27.29 -6.78 13.16
N GLN A 70 26.23 -7.45 13.60
CA GLN A 70 25.01 -6.80 14.08
C GLN A 70 25.29 -5.82 15.23
N ASN A 71 26.06 -6.23 16.23
CA ASN A 71 26.37 -5.41 17.42
C ASN A 71 27.09 -4.10 17.05
N GLU A 72 28.04 -4.18 16.12
CA GLU A 72 28.80 -3.02 15.65
C GLU A 72 27.92 -2.03 14.88
N ILE A 73 27.03 -2.55 14.04
CA ILE A 73 26.13 -1.76 13.22
C ILE A 73 25.02 -1.16 14.09
N GLU A 74 24.51 -1.90 15.08
CA GLU A 74 23.56 -1.40 16.10
C GLU A 74 24.16 -0.23 16.89
N GLY A 75 25.45 -0.31 17.22
CA GLY A 75 26.18 0.79 17.83
C GLY A 75 26.12 2.07 16.98
N VAL A 76 26.28 1.97 15.66
CA VAL A 76 26.17 3.12 14.75
C VAL A 76 24.71 3.56 14.57
N ALA A 77 23.78 2.62 14.47
CA ALA A 77 22.35 2.89 14.40
C ALA A 77 21.81 3.68 15.59
N CYS A 78 22.39 3.46 16.78
CA CYS A 78 22.06 4.21 17.99
C CYS A 78 22.46 5.68 17.92
N LEU A 79 23.39 6.09 17.03
CA LEU A 79 23.90 7.46 16.88
C LEU A 79 22.92 8.38 16.12
N ARG A 80 21.71 8.58 16.68
CA ARG A 80 20.55 9.27 16.04
C ARG A 80 20.83 10.65 15.40
N SER A 81 21.89 11.35 15.79
CA SER A 81 22.27 12.68 15.28
C SER A 81 23.13 12.66 14.01
N PHE A 82 23.51 11.48 13.50
CA PHE A 82 24.42 11.32 12.37
C PHE A 82 23.70 10.75 11.14
N SER A 83 24.12 11.15 9.93
CA SER A 83 23.56 10.65 8.66
C SER A 83 23.65 9.13 8.57
N CYS A 84 24.79 8.59 8.99
CA CYS A 84 25.09 7.16 8.90
C CYS A 84 24.27 6.26 9.81
N ALA A 85 23.59 6.81 10.82
CA ALA A 85 22.69 6.03 11.66
C ALA A 85 21.43 5.57 10.90
N LEU A 86 21.06 6.23 9.80
CA LEU A 86 19.98 5.77 8.94
C LEU A 86 20.43 4.60 8.08
N THR A 87 21.56 4.76 7.38
CA THR A 87 22.18 3.71 6.57
C THR A 87 22.48 2.47 7.41
N ALA A 88 22.95 2.64 8.65
CA ALA A 88 23.21 1.52 9.57
C ALA A 88 21.93 0.76 9.92
N ARG A 89 20.83 1.46 10.19
CA ARG A 89 19.52 0.82 10.41
C ARG A 89 19.03 0.10 9.16
N GLN A 90 19.24 0.68 7.98
CA GLN A 90 18.91 0.02 6.71
C GLN A 90 19.73 -1.25 6.48
N VAL A 91 21.02 -1.25 6.82
CA VAL A 91 21.87 -2.44 6.75
C VAL A 91 21.33 -3.52 7.68
N LEU A 92 21.03 -3.18 8.94
CA LEU A 92 20.46 -4.14 9.91
C LEU A 92 19.16 -4.74 9.42
N ILE A 93 18.24 -3.91 8.92
CA ILE A 93 16.98 -4.37 8.33
C ILE A 93 17.28 -5.36 7.20
N THR A 94 18.12 -4.98 6.23
CA THR A 94 18.50 -5.83 5.09
C THR A 94 19.12 -7.15 5.56
N GLY A 95 19.91 -7.12 6.63
CA GLY A 95 20.49 -8.32 7.23
C GLY A 95 19.45 -9.32 7.76
N HIS A 96 18.35 -8.81 8.31
CA HIS A 96 17.20 -9.60 8.76
C HIS A 96 16.23 -9.96 7.64
N GLN A 97 16.38 -9.42 6.42
CA GLN A 97 15.54 -9.81 5.28
C GLN A 97 16.14 -11.03 4.58
N PRO A 98 15.39 -12.13 4.41
CA PRO A 98 15.88 -13.27 3.65
C PRO A 98 16.10 -12.87 2.18
N SER A 99 17.25 -13.26 1.62
CA SER A 99 17.58 -12.98 0.22
C SER A 99 16.52 -13.56 -0.72
N PHE A 100 16.38 -12.96 -1.90
CA PHE A 100 15.44 -13.44 -2.92
C PHE A 100 15.61 -14.94 -3.19
N GLN A 101 16.86 -15.42 -3.31
CA GLN A 101 17.13 -16.84 -3.58
C GLN A 101 16.71 -17.75 -2.41
N ARG A 102 16.89 -17.30 -1.17
CA ARG A 102 16.41 -18.06 0.02
C ARG A 102 14.89 -18.14 0.03
N ARG A 103 14.20 -17.01 -0.16
CA ARG A 103 12.72 -16.98 -0.24
C ARG A 103 12.20 -17.84 -1.40
N HIS A 104 12.84 -17.78 -2.56
CA HIS A 104 12.50 -18.64 -3.70
C HIS A 104 12.60 -20.11 -3.35
N ASN A 105 13.74 -20.56 -2.83
CA ASN A 105 13.95 -21.97 -2.47
C ASN A 105 12.96 -22.44 -1.39
N GLN A 106 12.63 -21.57 -0.42
CA GLN A 106 11.63 -21.86 0.61
C GLN A 106 10.24 -22.07 0.02
N ILE A 107 9.77 -21.12 -0.80
CA ILE A 107 8.45 -21.20 -1.46
C ILE A 107 8.39 -22.42 -2.40
N GLU A 108 9.47 -22.71 -3.13
CA GLU A 108 9.57 -23.89 -3.99
C GLU A 108 9.44 -25.19 -3.18
N THR A 109 10.11 -25.27 -2.03
CA THR A 109 10.00 -26.42 -1.12
C THR A 109 8.56 -26.60 -0.62
N ILE A 110 7.88 -25.49 -0.28
CA ILE A 110 6.46 -25.53 0.14
C ILE A 110 5.59 -26.09 -0.99
N PHE A 111 5.70 -25.58 -2.22
CA PHE A 111 4.94 -26.06 -3.37
C PHE A 111 5.19 -27.54 -3.68
N LEU A 112 6.46 -27.94 -3.79
CA LEU A 112 6.81 -29.34 -4.09
C LEU A 112 6.28 -30.27 -2.99
N SER A 113 6.43 -29.90 -1.73
CA SER A 113 5.94 -30.70 -0.61
C SER A 113 4.40 -30.75 -0.54
N ALA A 114 3.70 -29.71 -0.99
CA ALA A 114 2.24 -29.71 -1.05
C ALA A 114 1.74 -30.67 -2.15
N ILE A 115 2.41 -30.68 -3.31
CA ILE A 115 2.06 -31.51 -4.46
C ILE A 115 2.37 -32.99 -4.22
N ASP A 116 3.51 -33.29 -3.59
CA ASP A 116 3.89 -34.68 -3.28
C ASP A 116 2.93 -35.33 -2.26
N ASN A 117 2.32 -34.54 -1.38
CA ASN A 117 1.35 -35.00 -0.39
C ASN A 117 -0.10 -35.00 -0.91
N SER A 118 -0.40 -34.29 -2.00
CA SER A 118 -1.73 -34.21 -2.59
C SER A 118 -2.01 -35.43 -3.49
N ALA A 119 -2.13 -36.62 -2.89
CA ALA A 119 -2.68 -37.79 -3.56
C ALA A 119 -4.20 -37.65 -3.84
N ASN A 120 -4.85 -36.65 -3.26
CA ASN A 120 -6.24 -36.26 -3.52
C ASN A 120 -6.26 -34.85 -4.12
N ALA A 121 -6.47 -34.74 -5.44
CA ALA A 121 -6.45 -33.50 -6.20
C ALA A 121 -7.63 -32.53 -5.95
N LEU A 122 -8.43 -32.73 -4.90
CA LEU A 122 -9.71 -32.04 -4.69
C LEU A 122 -9.69 -30.98 -3.58
N VAL A 123 -8.61 -30.83 -2.83
CA VAL A 123 -8.54 -29.90 -1.68
C VAL A 123 -7.27 -29.05 -1.76
N PHE A 124 -7.42 -27.73 -1.62
CA PHE A 124 -6.30 -26.81 -1.49
C PHE A 124 -5.45 -27.17 -0.25
N PRO A 125 -4.17 -27.52 -0.39
CA PRO A 125 -3.38 -28.00 0.73
C PRO A 125 -3.18 -26.96 1.84
N ASP A 126 -3.33 -27.35 3.11
CA ASP A 126 -3.10 -26.48 4.29
C ASP A 126 -1.73 -25.77 4.27
N ARG A 127 -0.71 -26.42 3.68
CA ARG A 127 0.62 -25.83 3.51
C ARG A 127 0.63 -24.62 2.57
N LEU A 128 -0.23 -24.60 1.55
CA LEU A 128 -0.38 -23.43 0.67
C LEU A 128 -1.17 -22.32 1.35
N GLN A 129 -2.05 -22.65 2.30
CA GLN A 129 -2.76 -21.65 3.10
C GLN A 129 -1.80 -20.82 3.95
N GLN A 130 -0.67 -21.38 4.39
CA GLN A 130 0.41 -20.59 5.01
C GLN A 130 0.93 -19.49 4.08
N LEU A 131 1.05 -19.74 2.77
CA LEU A 131 1.44 -18.73 1.79
C LEU A 131 0.34 -17.71 1.49
N VAL A 132 -0.92 -18.05 1.73
CA VAL A 132 -2.05 -17.12 1.58
C VAL A 132 -2.14 -16.18 2.77
N VAL A 133 -2.10 -16.74 3.99
CA VAL A 133 -2.28 -16.00 5.25
C VAL A 133 -1.01 -15.27 5.69
N SER A 134 0.17 -15.71 5.26
CA SER A 134 1.43 -15.07 5.69
C SER A 134 1.42 -13.57 5.42
N GLU A 135 1.96 -12.76 6.31
CA GLU A 135 1.96 -11.29 6.16
C GLU A 135 3.13 -10.79 5.29
N THR A 136 3.73 -11.70 4.52
CA THR A 136 5.03 -11.50 3.88
C THR A 136 4.99 -10.91 2.48
N ALA A 137 6.01 -10.16 2.11
CA ALA A 137 6.22 -9.76 0.74
C ALA A 137 6.63 -10.99 -0.11
N ILE A 138 5.66 -11.62 -0.76
CA ILE A 138 5.90 -12.73 -1.71
C ILE A 138 5.60 -12.38 -3.17
N PHE A 139 4.99 -11.23 -3.45
CA PHE A 139 4.58 -10.86 -4.80
C PHE A 139 5.75 -10.60 -5.76
N ASP A 140 6.97 -10.45 -5.26
CA ASP A 140 8.21 -10.38 -6.06
C ASP A 140 8.78 -11.77 -6.41
N VAL A 141 8.42 -12.81 -5.65
CA VAL A 141 8.93 -14.18 -5.83
C VAL A 141 7.89 -15.10 -6.46
N LEU A 142 6.64 -15.05 -5.97
CA LEU A 142 5.53 -15.92 -6.34
C LEU A 142 5.31 -15.99 -7.86
N PRO A 143 5.36 -14.88 -8.63
CA PRO A 143 5.14 -14.94 -10.07
C PRO A 143 6.20 -15.72 -10.87
N GLU A 144 7.38 -16.01 -10.31
CA GLU A 144 8.36 -16.89 -10.97
C GLU A 144 7.80 -18.32 -11.12
N PHE A 145 6.95 -18.76 -10.19
CA PHE A 145 6.35 -20.10 -10.18
C PHE A 145 5.22 -20.25 -11.21
N PHE A 146 4.68 -19.16 -11.76
CA PHE A 146 3.70 -19.23 -12.85
C PHE A 146 4.31 -19.83 -14.13
N TYR A 147 5.64 -19.81 -14.23
CA TYR A 147 6.42 -20.33 -15.35
C TYR A 147 7.26 -21.55 -14.97
N HIS A 148 6.87 -22.24 -13.88
CA HIS A 148 7.57 -23.43 -13.41
C HIS A 148 7.45 -24.60 -14.40
N LYS A 149 8.43 -25.51 -14.37
CA LYS A 149 8.48 -26.69 -15.27
C LYS A 149 7.32 -27.66 -15.02
N LEU A 150 6.97 -27.85 -13.76
CA LEU A 150 5.85 -28.68 -13.34
C LEU A 150 4.55 -27.89 -13.44
N GLU A 151 3.58 -28.44 -14.17
CA GLU A 151 2.27 -27.82 -14.39
C GLU A 151 1.47 -27.62 -13.11
N LEU A 152 1.48 -28.62 -12.21
CA LEU A 152 0.82 -28.53 -10.90
C LEU A 152 1.33 -27.36 -10.05
N VAL A 153 2.64 -27.06 -10.12
CA VAL A 153 3.21 -25.89 -9.41
C VAL A 153 2.70 -24.59 -10.02
N ARG A 154 2.52 -24.52 -11.34
CA ARG A 154 1.98 -23.31 -11.99
C ARG A 154 0.56 -23.02 -11.53
N PHE A 155 -0.31 -24.03 -11.53
CA PHE A 155 -1.70 -23.90 -11.07
C PHE A 155 -1.78 -23.54 -9.59
N ALA A 156 -1.05 -24.26 -8.73
CA ALA A 156 -0.99 -23.96 -7.30
C ALA A 156 -0.48 -22.53 -7.03
N ALA A 157 0.50 -22.06 -7.78
CA ALA A 157 1.02 -20.70 -7.62
C ALA A 157 0.01 -19.63 -8.03
N LEU A 158 -0.72 -19.83 -9.13
CA LEU A 158 -1.80 -18.92 -9.55
C LEU A 158 -2.92 -18.88 -8.51
N GLU A 159 -3.34 -20.04 -8.00
CA GLU A 159 -4.36 -20.14 -6.96
C GLU A 159 -3.93 -19.43 -5.66
N VAL A 160 -2.70 -19.66 -5.18
CA VAL A 160 -2.13 -18.94 -4.03
C VAL A 160 -2.13 -17.43 -4.28
N TYR A 161 -1.79 -16.99 -5.49
CA TYR A 161 -1.82 -15.57 -5.84
C TYR A 161 -3.23 -14.99 -5.74
N VAL A 162 -4.22 -15.65 -6.34
CA VAL A 162 -5.62 -15.21 -6.31
C VAL A 162 -6.12 -15.13 -4.87
N GLN A 163 -5.97 -16.20 -4.09
CA GLN A 163 -6.43 -16.23 -2.71
C GLN A 163 -5.79 -15.11 -1.86
N ARG A 164 -4.52 -14.78 -2.14
CA ARG A 164 -3.80 -13.73 -1.42
C ARG A 164 -4.16 -12.32 -1.88
N ALA A 165 -4.27 -12.09 -3.19
CA ALA A 165 -4.57 -10.77 -3.76
C ALA A 165 -6.03 -10.36 -3.47
N TYR A 166 -6.95 -11.33 -3.46
CA TYR A 166 -8.38 -11.13 -3.24
C TYR A 166 -8.80 -11.35 -1.78
N THR A 167 -7.89 -11.22 -0.82
CA THR A 167 -8.17 -11.37 0.64
C THR A 167 -9.28 -10.46 1.17
N ALA A 168 -9.54 -9.31 0.53
CA ALA A 168 -10.65 -8.43 0.89
C ALA A 168 -11.96 -8.75 0.18
N TYR A 169 -12.01 -9.81 -0.62
CA TYR A 169 -13.20 -10.29 -1.31
C TYR A 169 -13.58 -11.64 -0.74
N ILE A 170 -14.85 -12.01 -0.90
CA ILE A 170 -15.31 -13.36 -0.59
C ILE A 170 -15.08 -14.17 -1.87
N ILE A 171 -14.13 -15.10 -1.84
CA ILE A 171 -13.89 -16.04 -2.94
C ILE A 171 -14.85 -17.22 -2.74
N GLU A 172 -15.72 -17.45 -3.72
CA GLU A 172 -16.78 -18.45 -3.67
C GLU A 172 -16.30 -19.78 -4.23
N CYS A 173 -15.55 -19.75 -5.33
CA CYS A 173 -14.87 -20.90 -5.90
C CYS A 173 -13.59 -20.48 -6.62
N VAL A 174 -12.68 -21.45 -6.79
CA VAL A 174 -11.46 -21.32 -7.60
C VAL A 174 -11.31 -22.61 -8.39
N ASP A 175 -11.25 -22.49 -9.71
CA ASP A 175 -11.13 -23.60 -10.64
C ASP A 175 -9.91 -23.41 -11.54
N THR A 176 -9.15 -24.49 -11.72
CA THR A 176 -7.98 -24.51 -12.61
C THR A 176 -8.43 -24.92 -14.00
N ILE A 177 -8.13 -24.07 -15.00
CA ILE A 177 -8.57 -24.31 -16.38
C ILE A 177 -7.32 -24.51 -17.25
N PRO A 178 -7.20 -25.63 -17.96
CA PRO A 178 -6.20 -25.77 -19.00
C PRO A 178 -6.65 -24.96 -20.22
N ILE A 179 -5.98 -23.83 -20.48
CA ILE A 179 -6.18 -23.03 -21.70
C ILE A 179 -5.06 -23.39 -22.68
N GLY A 180 -5.42 -24.00 -23.82
CA GLY A 180 -4.44 -24.46 -24.81
C GLY A 180 -3.50 -25.57 -24.29
N THR A 181 -2.36 -25.75 -24.96
CA THR A 181 -1.34 -26.73 -24.53
C THR A 181 -0.28 -26.05 -23.65
N SER A 182 -0.16 -26.48 -22.39
CA SER A 182 0.88 -26.09 -21.43
C SER A 182 0.77 -24.69 -20.78
N LYS A 183 -0.35 -23.97 -20.89
CA LYS A 183 -0.55 -22.67 -20.20
C LYS A 183 -1.45 -22.84 -18.99
N ALA A 184 -1.12 -22.15 -17.91
CA ALA A 184 -1.86 -22.22 -16.66
C ALA A 184 -2.84 -21.04 -16.58
N ALA A 185 -4.10 -21.34 -16.28
CA ALA A 185 -5.13 -20.37 -15.98
C ALA A 185 -5.92 -20.79 -14.73
N VAL A 186 -6.39 -19.80 -13.99
CA VAL A 186 -7.25 -19.97 -12.83
C VAL A 186 -8.45 -19.06 -12.98
N GLU A 187 -9.63 -19.66 -13.05
CA GLU A 187 -10.91 -18.98 -12.91
C GLU A 187 -11.29 -18.94 -11.43
N PHE A 188 -11.90 -17.84 -11.00
CA PHE A 188 -12.41 -17.73 -9.64
C PHE A 188 -13.66 -16.86 -9.63
N GLN A 189 -14.62 -17.25 -8.81
CA GLN A 189 -15.82 -16.44 -8.57
C GLN A 189 -15.66 -15.72 -7.24
N PHE A 190 -15.99 -14.44 -7.23
CA PHE A 190 -15.83 -13.61 -6.05
C PHE A 190 -16.93 -12.56 -5.93
N SER A 191 -17.20 -12.16 -4.69
CA SER A 191 -18.16 -11.10 -4.37
C SER A 191 -17.52 -10.05 -3.45
N LEU A 192 -18.04 -8.82 -3.56
CA LEU A 192 -17.60 -7.72 -2.69
C LEU A 192 -18.10 -7.94 -1.26
N PRO A 193 -17.37 -7.56 -0.21
CA PRO A 193 -17.91 -7.52 1.15
C PRO A 193 -19.14 -6.60 1.26
N CYS A 194 -20.01 -6.88 2.23
CA CYS A 194 -21.19 -6.06 2.56
C CYS A 194 -20.87 -4.57 2.73
N ASN A 195 -19.74 -4.26 3.37
CA ASN A 195 -19.31 -2.90 3.69
C ASN A 195 -18.62 -2.17 2.51
N HIS A 196 -18.50 -2.80 1.34
CA HIS A 196 -17.79 -2.18 0.21
C HIS A 196 -18.58 -0.99 -0.37
N PRO A 197 -17.96 0.18 -0.60
CA PRO A 197 -18.64 1.38 -1.11
C PRO A 197 -19.43 1.14 -2.42
N SER A 198 -18.90 0.30 -3.31
CA SER A 198 -19.58 -0.05 -4.56
C SER A 198 -20.84 -0.90 -4.39
N ARG A 199 -21.09 -1.55 -3.24
CA ARG A 199 -22.41 -2.15 -2.95
C ARG A 199 -23.43 -1.06 -2.62
N GLN A 200 -23.02 -0.03 -1.88
CA GLN A 200 -23.91 1.06 -1.45
C GLN A 200 -24.39 1.94 -2.62
N SER A 201 -23.56 2.12 -3.65
CA SER A 201 -23.94 2.88 -4.86
C SER A 201 -25.00 2.19 -5.72
N SER A 202 -25.09 0.85 -5.68
CA SER A 202 -26.02 0.07 -6.50
C SER A 202 -27.45 0.03 -5.96
N PHE A 203 -27.69 0.49 -4.72
CA PHE A 203 -29.02 0.59 -4.13
C PHE A 203 -29.75 1.92 -4.47
N GLY A 204 -29.21 2.71 -5.41
CA GLY A 204 -29.88 3.89 -5.94
C GLY A 204 -30.90 3.54 -7.03
N ASN A 205 -32.19 3.80 -6.75
CA ASN A 205 -33.30 3.98 -7.71
C ASN A 205 -33.85 2.75 -8.48
N ILE A 206 -34.10 1.62 -7.81
CA ILE A 206 -35.17 0.72 -8.26
C ILE A 206 -36.19 0.58 -7.13
N PRO A 207 -37.39 1.20 -7.22
CA PRO A 207 -38.43 0.95 -6.24
C PRO A 207 -38.95 -0.48 -6.43
N THR A 208 -38.44 -1.42 -5.63
CA THR A 208 -39.07 -2.74 -5.51
C THR A 208 -40.35 -2.55 -4.69
N PRO A 209 -41.55 -2.83 -5.23
CA PRO A 209 -42.78 -2.72 -4.45
C PRO A 209 -42.79 -3.85 -3.40
N GLY A 210 -42.75 -3.52 -2.11
CA GLY A 210 -43.13 -4.47 -1.05
C GLY A 210 -42.24 -4.58 0.20
N ILE A 211 -41.03 -4.00 0.24
CA ILE A 211 -40.12 -4.16 1.39
C ILE A 211 -39.84 -2.81 2.06
N ALA A 212 -40.91 -2.15 2.53
CA ALA A 212 -40.81 -0.87 3.23
C ALA A 212 -41.06 -0.96 4.76
N GLN A 213 -41.22 -2.17 5.34
CA GLN A 213 -41.70 -2.26 6.74
C GLN A 213 -40.87 -3.02 7.77
N ASN A 214 -39.71 -3.62 7.44
CA ASN A 214 -38.87 -4.22 8.49
C ASN A 214 -37.39 -3.86 8.29
N ARG A 215 -37.04 -2.65 8.74
CA ARG A 215 -35.66 -2.12 8.74
C ARG A 215 -34.94 -2.29 10.08
N GLU A 216 -35.56 -2.94 11.07
CA GLU A 216 -35.07 -3.00 12.46
C GLU A 216 -34.67 -4.41 12.95
N SER A 217 -34.53 -5.42 12.08
CA SER A 217 -34.31 -6.81 12.53
C SER A 217 -33.16 -7.58 11.86
N PHE A 218 -32.18 -6.90 11.26
CA PHE A 218 -31.00 -7.56 10.69
C PHE A 218 -29.75 -7.24 11.52
N PRO A 219 -29.34 -8.12 12.45
CA PRO A 219 -28.09 -7.95 13.19
C PRO A 219 -26.88 -8.38 12.33
N ASP A 220 -25.79 -7.65 12.53
CA ASP A 220 -24.38 -8.06 12.38
C ASP A 220 -23.96 -8.82 11.11
N LEU A 221 -23.39 -8.09 10.15
CA LEU A 221 -22.63 -8.67 9.05
C LEU A 221 -21.25 -8.02 8.99
N CYS A 222 -20.36 -8.53 9.84
CA CYS A 222 -18.93 -8.23 9.81
C CYS A 222 -18.12 -9.51 9.64
N ILE A 223 -17.01 -9.32 8.94
CA ILE A 223 -15.93 -10.25 8.67
C ILE A 223 -15.57 -11.06 9.93
N ALA A 224 -15.96 -12.33 9.95
CA ALA A 224 -15.31 -13.48 10.59
C ALA A 224 -16.30 -14.66 10.59
N GLY A 225 -16.14 -15.58 9.63
CA GLY A 225 -16.51 -16.99 9.78
C GLY A 225 -17.97 -17.42 10.09
N TYR A 226 -18.95 -16.54 10.25
CA TYR A 226 -20.30 -16.96 10.66
C TYR A 226 -21.42 -16.46 9.72
N GLU A 227 -22.27 -17.43 9.32
CA GLU A 227 -23.51 -17.35 8.54
C GLU A 227 -23.39 -17.24 7.00
N TYR A 228 -22.81 -18.26 6.37
CA TYR A 228 -22.79 -18.46 4.91
C TYR A 228 -24.17 -18.85 4.32
N GLU A 229 -25.01 -19.54 5.09
CA GLU A 229 -26.21 -20.21 4.54
C GLU A 229 -27.42 -19.29 4.30
N LYS A 230 -27.51 -18.12 4.94
CA LYS A 230 -28.70 -17.25 4.84
C LYS A 230 -28.65 -16.18 3.73
N ASN A 231 -27.50 -15.95 3.11
CA ASN A 231 -27.26 -14.80 2.23
C ASN A 231 -26.97 -15.15 0.76
N PHE A 232 -27.17 -16.41 0.35
CA PHE A 232 -26.80 -16.91 -0.97
C PHE A 232 -27.43 -16.11 -2.13
N GLU A 233 -28.73 -15.79 -2.06
CA GLU A 233 -29.43 -15.06 -3.15
C GLU A 233 -28.96 -13.60 -3.33
N GLU A 234 -28.51 -12.91 -2.27
CA GLU A 234 -27.95 -11.56 -2.38
C GLU A 234 -26.48 -11.57 -2.84
N LEU A 235 -25.71 -12.62 -2.51
CA LEU A 235 -24.33 -12.79 -2.97
C LEU A 235 -24.29 -13.11 -4.47
N SER A 236 -25.18 -13.99 -4.96
CA SER A 236 -25.26 -14.36 -6.38
C SER A 236 -25.57 -13.17 -7.31
N ARG A 237 -26.31 -12.16 -6.85
CA ARG A 237 -26.60 -10.94 -7.65
C ARG A 237 -25.37 -10.06 -7.92
N PHE A 238 -24.29 -10.23 -7.15
CA PHE A 238 -23.04 -9.51 -7.32
C PHE A 238 -21.87 -10.45 -7.63
N GLY A 239 -22.15 -11.69 -8.04
CA GLY A 239 -21.13 -12.67 -8.42
C GLY A 239 -20.31 -12.15 -9.59
N ARG A 240 -18.98 -12.10 -9.40
CA ARG A 240 -18.03 -11.67 -10.42
C ARG A 240 -17.11 -12.83 -10.73
N THR A 241 -16.97 -13.15 -12.01
CA THR A 241 -15.89 -14.01 -12.48
C THR A 241 -14.60 -13.23 -12.65
N GLY A 242 -13.52 -13.75 -12.08
CA GLY A 242 -12.16 -13.35 -12.31
C GLY A 242 -11.42 -14.45 -13.06
N LEU A 243 -10.55 -14.08 -13.98
CA LEU A 243 -9.66 -15.01 -14.67
C LEU A 243 -8.23 -14.51 -14.55
N MET A 244 -7.31 -15.38 -14.17
CA MET A 244 -5.89 -15.10 -14.12
C MET A 244 -5.14 -16.06 -15.04
N VAL A 245 -4.34 -15.51 -15.95
CA VAL A 245 -3.61 -16.28 -16.96
C VAL A 245 -2.13 -15.89 -16.98
N ALA A 246 -1.26 -16.85 -17.28
CA ALA A 246 0.18 -16.61 -17.40
C ALA A 246 0.73 -17.03 -18.77
N TYR A 247 1.32 -16.08 -19.49
CA TYR A 247 1.92 -16.25 -20.82
C TYR A 247 3.36 -15.75 -20.87
N ASP A 248 4.14 -16.26 -21.83
CA ASP A 248 5.56 -15.88 -21.95
C ASP A 248 5.74 -14.48 -22.54
N ASN A 249 4.79 -14.03 -23.39
CA ASN A 249 4.79 -12.72 -24.04
C ASN A 249 3.37 -12.37 -24.51
N LEU A 250 3.20 -11.12 -24.96
CA LEU A 250 1.89 -10.60 -25.36
C LEU A 250 1.38 -11.29 -26.64
N GLU A 251 2.27 -11.64 -27.57
CA GLU A 251 1.90 -12.30 -28.83
C GLU A 251 1.34 -13.71 -28.58
N ASP A 252 1.91 -14.43 -27.62
CA ASP A 252 1.43 -15.75 -27.18
C ASP A 252 0.05 -15.65 -26.51
N PHE A 253 -0.19 -14.61 -25.70
CA PHE A 253 -1.51 -14.33 -25.16
C PHE A 253 -2.52 -13.99 -26.26
N GLU A 254 -2.13 -13.14 -27.21
CA GLU A 254 -2.97 -12.71 -28.33
C GLU A 254 -3.46 -13.89 -29.17
N ASN A 255 -2.59 -14.88 -29.43
CA ASN A 255 -2.97 -16.09 -30.17
C ASN A 255 -4.01 -16.95 -29.44
N ASN A 256 -4.16 -16.81 -28.12
CA ASN A 256 -5.09 -17.59 -27.30
C ASN A 256 -6.22 -16.74 -26.70
N ILE A 257 -6.39 -15.49 -27.18
CA ILE A 257 -7.34 -14.54 -26.58
C ILE A 257 -8.78 -15.05 -26.59
N TYR A 258 -9.20 -15.70 -27.67
CA TYR A 258 -10.58 -16.19 -27.79
C TYR A 258 -10.86 -17.36 -26.83
N ASP A 259 -9.89 -18.25 -26.60
CA ASP A 259 -10.04 -19.31 -25.59
C ASP A 259 -10.23 -18.69 -24.19
N VAL A 260 -9.46 -17.64 -23.87
CA VAL A 260 -9.59 -16.88 -22.62
C VAL A 260 -10.96 -16.20 -22.52
N LEU A 261 -11.47 -15.62 -23.60
CA LEU A 261 -12.78 -14.97 -23.61
C LEU A 261 -13.92 -15.97 -23.47
N THR A 262 -13.80 -17.18 -24.03
CA THR A 262 -14.85 -18.21 -23.89
C THR A 262 -15.07 -18.64 -22.44
N CYS A 263 -14.07 -18.52 -21.57
CA CYS A 263 -14.23 -18.73 -20.12
C CYS A 263 -15.22 -17.73 -19.48
N PHE A 264 -15.42 -16.56 -20.08
CA PHE A 264 -16.44 -15.59 -19.65
C PHE A 264 -17.78 -15.78 -20.36
N GLY A 265 -17.98 -16.90 -21.08
CA GLY A 265 -19.19 -17.15 -21.85
C GLY A 265 -19.26 -16.39 -23.18
N TYR A 266 -18.15 -15.82 -23.66
CA TYR A 266 -18.10 -15.15 -24.96
C TYR A 266 -18.27 -16.16 -26.10
N LEU A 267 -19.18 -15.84 -27.02
CA LEU A 267 -19.36 -16.53 -28.29
C LEU A 267 -19.02 -15.54 -29.40
N LYS A 268 -18.04 -15.88 -30.24
CA LYS A 268 -17.67 -15.04 -31.38
C LYS A 268 -18.87 -14.98 -32.33
N SER A 269 -19.38 -13.79 -32.61
CA SER A 269 -20.28 -13.60 -33.74
C SER A 269 -19.49 -13.94 -35.00
N GLU A 270 -19.86 -15.01 -35.69
CA GLU A 270 -19.35 -15.23 -37.05
C GLU A 270 -19.75 -14.01 -37.88
N ASP A 271 -18.79 -13.33 -38.49
CA ASP A 271 -19.06 -12.28 -39.48
C ASP A 271 -19.77 -12.94 -40.66
N SER A 272 -21.09 -13.07 -40.60
CA SER A 272 -21.92 -13.27 -41.78
C SER A 272 -22.07 -11.92 -42.46
N ASP A 273 -21.17 -11.65 -43.40
CA ASP A 273 -21.50 -10.75 -44.51
C ASP A 273 -22.78 -11.28 -45.18
N ASP A 274 -23.76 -10.39 -45.34
CA ASP A 274 -25.06 -10.57 -46.03
C ASP A 274 -26.11 -11.49 -45.37
N ASP A 275 -27.07 -10.87 -44.66
CA ASP A 275 -28.48 -10.91 -45.08
C ASP A 275 -29.34 -9.97 -44.23
N GLU A 276 -29.88 -8.91 -44.86
CA GLU A 276 -31.06 -8.20 -44.38
C GLU A 276 -32.24 -9.18 -44.37
N SER A 277 -32.52 -9.81 -43.23
CA SER A 277 -33.84 -10.39 -42.99
C SER A 277 -34.27 -10.25 -41.54
N ASP A 278 -35.41 -9.58 -41.37
CA ASP A 278 -36.19 -9.46 -40.15
C ASP A 278 -36.27 -10.79 -39.39
N SER A 279 -35.65 -10.86 -38.21
CA SER A 279 -36.09 -11.77 -37.15
C SER A 279 -36.01 -11.06 -35.80
N SER A 280 -37.20 -10.71 -35.32
CA SER A 280 -37.47 -10.38 -33.92
C SER A 280 -37.13 -11.58 -33.02
N ASP A 281 -36.55 -11.29 -31.86
CA ASP A 281 -36.20 -12.16 -30.75
C ASP A 281 -34.76 -12.72 -30.75
N LEU A 282 -33.85 -12.00 -30.07
CA LEU A 282 -33.04 -12.47 -28.93
C LEU A 282 -32.03 -11.36 -28.50
N ASN A 283 -32.24 -10.80 -27.29
CA ASN A 283 -31.27 -10.09 -26.45
C ASN A 283 -30.22 -9.17 -27.12
N ALA A 284 -30.66 -8.19 -27.92
CA ALA A 284 -29.85 -7.01 -28.19
C ALA A 284 -29.81 -6.15 -26.92
N HIS A 285 -28.74 -6.23 -26.13
CA HIS A 285 -28.51 -5.28 -25.04
C HIS A 285 -28.35 -3.87 -25.63
N PRO A 286 -29.18 -2.89 -25.22
CA PRO A 286 -29.19 -1.58 -25.84
C PRO A 286 -27.91 -0.81 -25.46
N TYR A 287 -27.12 -0.47 -26.48
CA TYR A 287 -26.14 0.61 -26.42
C TYR A 287 -26.84 1.89 -25.94
N MET A 288 -26.65 2.30 -24.68
CA MET A 288 -27.03 3.63 -24.19
C MET A 288 -26.12 4.12 -23.04
N SER A 289 -25.69 5.38 -23.19
CA SER A 289 -25.03 6.34 -22.27
C SER A 289 -23.57 6.13 -21.84
N ASP A 290 -22.79 7.22 -21.97
CA ASP A 290 -21.36 7.41 -21.65
C ASP A 290 -21.01 7.41 -20.15
N ASP A 291 -21.91 7.00 -19.26
CA ASP A 291 -21.66 6.97 -17.81
C ASP A 291 -21.88 5.53 -17.28
N ASP A 292 -20.78 4.87 -16.92
CA ASP A 292 -20.67 3.52 -16.36
C ASP A 292 -21.44 2.43 -17.14
N ASP A 293 -20.74 1.62 -17.94
CA ASP A 293 -21.26 0.34 -18.46
C ASP A 293 -21.71 -0.55 -17.28
N PRO A 294 -23.02 -0.60 -16.96
CA PRO A 294 -23.49 -1.13 -15.67
C PRO A 294 -23.43 -2.66 -15.61
N TYR A 295 -23.11 -3.30 -16.74
CA TYR A 295 -23.11 -4.75 -16.90
C TYR A 295 -21.71 -5.36 -16.84
N ALA A 296 -20.65 -4.56 -17.04
CA ALA A 296 -19.28 -5.07 -16.95
C ALA A 296 -18.88 -5.32 -15.48
N VAL A 297 -18.72 -6.58 -15.11
CA VAL A 297 -18.44 -7.02 -13.73
C VAL A 297 -17.17 -7.85 -13.59
N HIS A 298 -16.68 -8.45 -14.69
CA HIS A 298 -15.60 -9.42 -14.67
C HIS A 298 -14.21 -8.78 -14.61
N THR A 299 -13.21 -9.54 -14.16
CA THR A 299 -11.81 -9.09 -14.13
C THR A 299 -10.90 -10.10 -14.80
N LEU A 300 -10.02 -9.62 -15.69
CA LEU A 300 -9.00 -10.43 -16.35
C LEU A 300 -7.59 -9.96 -15.93
N ASN A 301 -6.78 -10.84 -15.37
CA ASN A 301 -5.40 -10.56 -14.97
C ASN A 301 -4.43 -11.38 -15.84
N VAL A 302 -3.56 -10.70 -16.58
CA VAL A 302 -2.65 -11.29 -17.56
C VAL A 302 -1.22 -11.12 -17.10
N PHE A 303 -0.56 -12.20 -16.70
CA PHE A 303 0.85 -12.22 -16.31
C PHE A 303 1.75 -12.54 -17.50
N LEU A 304 2.72 -11.67 -17.75
CA LEU A 304 3.68 -11.77 -18.84
C LEU A 304 5.11 -11.86 -18.31
N ARG A 305 5.91 -12.77 -18.87
CA ARG A 305 7.31 -12.97 -18.46
C ARG A 305 8.27 -12.07 -19.23
N SER A 306 8.91 -11.11 -18.56
CA SER A 306 10.00 -10.34 -19.16
C SER A 306 11.34 -11.07 -19.03
N LYS A 307 11.89 -11.54 -20.16
CA LYS A 307 13.22 -12.18 -20.22
C LYS A 307 14.38 -11.19 -20.18
N LYS A 308 14.20 -10.01 -20.79
CA LYS A 308 15.24 -8.97 -20.89
C LYS A 308 15.24 -8.05 -19.66
N GLY A 309 14.06 -7.76 -19.12
CA GLY A 309 13.90 -6.80 -18.03
C GLY A 309 14.26 -5.36 -18.45
N GLY A 310 13.84 -4.38 -17.65
CA GLY A 310 14.16 -2.97 -17.92
C GLY A 310 13.41 -2.39 -19.12
N GLU A 311 12.34 -3.04 -19.56
CA GLU A 311 11.39 -2.46 -20.51
C GLU A 311 10.79 -1.19 -19.89
N ASP A 312 10.78 -0.15 -20.71
CA ASP A 312 10.27 1.17 -20.35
C ASP A 312 8.74 1.14 -20.17
N ASP A 313 8.26 1.87 -19.17
CA ASP A 313 6.85 1.85 -18.80
C ASP A 313 5.98 2.45 -19.91
N GLU A 314 6.45 3.49 -20.59
CA GLU A 314 5.70 4.13 -21.69
C GLU A 314 5.61 3.19 -22.91
N MET A 315 6.67 2.43 -23.18
CA MET A 315 6.65 1.41 -24.24
C MET A 315 5.67 0.28 -23.92
N LEU A 316 5.69 -0.25 -22.69
CA LEU A 316 4.80 -1.31 -22.25
C LEU A 316 3.34 -0.86 -22.27
N GLU A 317 3.05 0.31 -21.69
CA GLU A 317 1.73 0.93 -21.72
C GLU A 317 1.21 1.07 -23.14
N LYS A 318 2.03 1.58 -24.06
CA LYS A 318 1.64 1.75 -25.46
C LYS A 318 1.24 0.40 -26.10
N ARG A 319 2.01 -0.67 -25.88
CA ARG A 319 1.70 -2.00 -26.41
C ARG A 319 0.39 -2.55 -25.84
N PHE A 320 0.19 -2.43 -24.52
CA PHE A 320 -1.03 -2.91 -23.88
C PHE A 320 -2.26 -2.09 -24.24
N ARG A 321 -2.09 -0.77 -24.45
CA ARG A 321 -3.15 0.10 -24.97
C ARG A 321 -3.53 -0.31 -26.39
N GLU A 322 -2.57 -0.47 -27.29
CA GLU A 322 -2.82 -0.90 -28.67
C GLU A 322 -3.59 -2.23 -28.69
N PHE A 323 -3.14 -3.23 -27.93
CA PHE A 323 -3.84 -4.50 -27.76
C PHE A 323 -5.26 -4.32 -27.22
N SER A 324 -5.43 -3.53 -26.15
CA SER A 324 -6.73 -3.33 -25.51
C SER A 324 -7.73 -2.59 -26.38
N GLN A 325 -7.26 -1.71 -27.27
CA GLN A 325 -8.09 -1.02 -28.25
C GLN A 325 -8.54 -1.95 -29.38
N VAL A 326 -7.71 -2.92 -29.81
CA VAL A 326 -8.09 -3.91 -30.82
C VAL A 326 -9.23 -4.79 -30.34
N TYR A 327 -9.14 -5.33 -29.11
CA TYR A 327 -10.13 -6.27 -28.55
C TYR A 327 -11.21 -5.57 -27.68
N GLN A 328 -11.34 -4.25 -27.79
CA GLN A 328 -12.22 -3.44 -26.94
C GLN A 328 -13.67 -3.92 -26.96
N LYS A 329 -14.18 -4.24 -28.16
CA LYS A 329 -15.57 -4.71 -28.35
C LYS A 329 -15.77 -6.10 -27.75
N ASP A 330 -14.79 -7.00 -27.93
CA ASP A 330 -14.84 -8.36 -27.41
C ASP A 330 -14.81 -8.37 -25.88
N PHE A 331 -14.00 -7.50 -25.26
CA PHE A 331 -13.99 -7.34 -23.80
C PHE A 331 -15.33 -6.85 -23.26
N ARG A 332 -16.00 -5.92 -23.95
CA ARG A 332 -17.36 -5.48 -23.57
C ARG A 332 -18.38 -6.61 -23.71
N ALA A 333 -18.33 -7.36 -24.81
CA ALA A 333 -19.21 -8.51 -25.02
C ALA A 333 -19.01 -9.60 -23.96
N ALA A 334 -17.77 -9.81 -23.52
CA ALA A 334 -17.41 -10.70 -22.42
C ALA A 334 -17.64 -10.10 -21.02
N CYS A 335 -18.29 -8.92 -20.92
CA CYS A 335 -18.57 -8.21 -19.67
C CYS A 335 -17.33 -7.97 -18.76
N ILE A 336 -16.14 -7.83 -19.37
CA ILE A 336 -14.88 -7.60 -18.67
C ILE A 336 -14.82 -6.14 -18.21
N ARG A 337 -14.93 -5.90 -16.91
CA ARG A 337 -14.82 -4.55 -16.35
C ARG A 337 -13.39 -4.03 -16.38
N ARG A 338 -12.43 -4.91 -16.11
CA ARG A 338 -11.03 -4.57 -15.87
C ARG A 338 -10.14 -5.64 -16.48
N ILE A 339 -9.16 -5.20 -17.25
CA ILE A 339 -8.02 -6.02 -17.67
C ILE A 339 -6.74 -5.44 -17.07
N THR A 340 -5.95 -6.27 -16.41
CA THR A 340 -4.69 -5.87 -15.77
C THR A 340 -3.55 -6.71 -16.33
N PHE A 341 -2.57 -6.05 -16.94
CA PHE A 341 -1.34 -6.67 -17.40
C PHE A 341 -0.27 -6.54 -16.31
N ALA A 342 0.34 -7.66 -15.94
CA ALA A 342 1.42 -7.74 -14.97
C ALA A 342 2.69 -8.26 -15.64
N VAL A 343 3.71 -7.42 -15.75
CA VAL A 343 5.01 -7.81 -16.34
C VAL A 343 5.95 -8.23 -15.23
N HIS A 344 6.25 -9.53 -15.18
CA HIS A 344 7.14 -10.13 -14.19
C HIS A 344 8.59 -10.14 -14.66
N LYS A 345 9.51 -9.80 -13.76
CA LYS A 345 10.95 -9.95 -13.92
C LYS A 345 11.51 -10.58 -12.65
N LYS A 346 12.38 -11.57 -12.79
CA LYS A 346 13.05 -12.22 -11.67
C LYS A 346 13.67 -11.20 -10.70
N SER A 347 13.40 -11.39 -9.41
CA SER A 347 13.90 -10.56 -8.30
C SER A 347 13.41 -9.11 -8.27
N HIS A 348 12.31 -8.79 -8.97
CA HIS A 348 11.69 -7.48 -8.96
C HIS A 348 10.18 -7.62 -8.72
N MET A 349 9.56 -6.58 -8.16
CA MET A 349 8.09 -6.49 -8.13
C MET A 349 7.53 -6.45 -9.55
N PRO A 350 6.44 -7.16 -9.84
CA PRO A 350 5.77 -7.06 -11.13
C PRO A 350 5.31 -5.61 -11.40
N LYS A 351 5.41 -5.20 -12.66
CA LYS A 351 4.86 -3.92 -13.14
C LYS A 351 3.42 -4.13 -13.56
N PHE A 352 2.49 -3.35 -13.00
CA PHE A 352 1.05 -3.51 -13.25
C PHE A 352 0.52 -2.36 -14.10
N PHE A 353 -0.30 -2.70 -15.10
CA PHE A 353 -0.97 -1.75 -15.99
C PHE A 353 -2.44 -2.14 -16.05
N THR A 354 -3.35 -1.25 -15.66
CA THR A 354 -4.77 -1.57 -15.50
C THR A 354 -5.63 -0.75 -16.44
N PHE A 355 -6.46 -1.42 -17.23
CA PHE A 355 -7.37 -0.82 -18.21
C PHE A 355 -8.81 -1.15 -17.83
N ARG A 356 -9.73 -0.19 -17.96
CA ARG A 356 -11.12 -0.36 -17.50
C ARG A 356 -12.14 -0.02 -18.57
N SER A 357 -13.26 -0.76 -18.58
CA SER A 357 -14.35 -0.57 -19.56
C SER A 357 -14.89 0.87 -19.57
N ARG A 358 -15.10 1.47 -18.39
CA ARG A 358 -15.60 2.86 -18.26
C ARG A 358 -14.69 3.91 -18.87
N ASP A 359 -13.40 3.63 -18.97
CA ASP A 359 -12.39 4.52 -19.54
C ASP A 359 -12.05 4.08 -20.99
N GLU A 360 -12.99 3.40 -21.67
CA GLU A 360 -12.81 2.85 -23.02
C GLU A 360 -11.61 1.90 -23.14
N TYR A 361 -11.25 1.21 -22.06
CA TYR A 361 -10.01 0.43 -21.95
C TYR A 361 -8.76 1.24 -22.30
N ARG A 362 -8.73 2.51 -21.87
CA ARG A 362 -7.50 3.27 -21.65
C ARG A 362 -6.96 2.95 -20.26
N GLU A 363 -5.66 3.12 -20.08
CA GLU A 363 -5.03 2.83 -18.80
C GLU A 363 -5.57 3.78 -17.73
N ASP A 364 -5.95 3.24 -16.58
CA ASP A 364 -6.09 4.02 -15.36
C ASP A 364 -4.73 4.08 -14.64
N GLU A 365 -3.99 5.14 -14.90
CA GLU A 365 -2.67 5.39 -14.31
C GLU A 365 -2.69 5.44 -12.77
N ILE A 366 -3.84 5.67 -12.13
CA ILE A 366 -3.95 5.67 -10.66
C ILE A 366 -3.54 4.30 -10.09
N TYR A 367 -3.73 3.23 -10.85
CA TYR A 367 -3.39 1.85 -10.50
C TYR A 367 -2.09 1.36 -11.16
N ARG A 368 -1.29 2.23 -11.78
CA ARG A 368 0.00 1.79 -12.34
C ARG A 368 0.92 1.32 -11.21
N HIS A 369 1.55 0.16 -11.42
CA HIS A 369 2.38 -0.56 -10.44
C HIS A 369 1.67 -0.98 -9.15
N LEU A 370 0.33 -0.95 -9.15
CA LEU A 370 -0.53 -1.36 -8.05
C LEU A 370 -1.39 -2.55 -8.46
N GLU A 371 -1.35 -3.64 -7.69
CA GLU A 371 -2.30 -4.75 -7.84
C GLU A 371 -3.72 -4.26 -7.47
N PRO A 372 -4.66 -4.20 -8.43
CA PRO A 372 -5.98 -3.60 -8.18
C PRO A 372 -6.82 -4.31 -7.12
N ALA A 373 -6.62 -5.62 -6.90
CA ALA A 373 -7.29 -6.34 -5.83
C ALA A 373 -6.85 -5.86 -4.43
N LEU A 374 -5.61 -5.36 -4.30
CA LEU A 374 -5.05 -4.85 -3.04
C LEU A 374 -5.14 -3.32 -2.90
N ALA A 375 -5.57 -2.61 -3.93
CA ALA A 375 -5.63 -1.15 -3.95
C ALA A 375 -6.52 -0.53 -2.86
N PHE A 376 -7.52 -1.28 -2.36
CA PHE A 376 -8.37 -0.82 -1.25
C PHE A 376 -7.54 -0.50 0.01
N GLN A 377 -6.39 -1.16 0.19
CA GLN A 377 -5.47 -0.93 1.31
C GLN A 377 -4.87 0.49 1.32
N LEU A 378 -4.91 1.21 0.19
CA LEU A 378 -4.45 2.61 0.09
C LEU A 378 -5.56 3.63 0.37
N GLU A 379 -6.81 3.20 0.52
CA GLU A 379 -7.99 4.04 0.80
C GLU A 379 -8.16 5.20 -0.20
N LEU A 380 -7.94 4.92 -1.49
CA LEU A 380 -8.05 5.94 -2.55
C LEU A 380 -9.44 6.59 -2.63
N SER A 381 -10.49 5.91 -2.16
CA SER A 381 -11.85 6.47 -2.07
C SER A 381 -11.93 7.73 -1.20
N ARG A 382 -11.07 7.87 -0.19
CA ARG A 382 -10.99 9.07 0.65
C ARG A 382 -10.42 10.28 -0.10
N LEU A 383 -9.75 10.04 -1.23
CA LEU A 383 -9.22 11.10 -2.10
C LEU A 383 -10.25 11.59 -3.15
N ARG A 384 -11.49 11.10 -3.15
CA ARG A 384 -12.50 11.37 -4.22
C ARG A 384 -12.82 12.85 -4.48
N ASN A 385 -12.56 13.73 -3.51
CA ASN A 385 -12.69 15.18 -3.66
C ASN A 385 -11.59 15.81 -4.53
N PHE A 386 -10.59 15.03 -4.94
CA PHE A 386 -9.46 15.45 -5.76
C PHE A 386 -9.46 14.69 -7.08
N THR A 387 -9.05 15.36 -8.15
CA THR A 387 -8.62 14.72 -9.39
C THR A 387 -7.17 14.30 -9.20
N LEU A 388 -6.91 13.01 -9.31
CA LEU A 388 -5.60 12.43 -9.01
C LEU A 388 -4.81 12.20 -10.30
N LYS A 389 -3.52 12.49 -10.24
CA LYS A 389 -2.53 12.03 -11.19
C LYS A 389 -1.41 11.31 -10.44
N LEU A 390 -1.05 10.11 -10.87
CA LEU A 390 0.09 9.40 -10.30
C LEU A 390 1.39 10.11 -10.69
N TYR A 391 2.23 10.40 -9.71
CA TYR A 391 3.61 10.81 -9.89
C TYR A 391 4.48 9.56 -9.84
N GLN A 392 5.14 9.23 -10.95
CA GLN A 392 5.98 8.04 -11.02
C GLN A 392 7.20 8.20 -10.11
N THR A 393 7.38 7.25 -9.20
CA THR A 393 8.53 7.17 -8.29
C THR A 393 9.40 5.99 -8.71
N GLN A 394 10.67 6.00 -8.32
CA GLN A 394 11.53 4.81 -8.53
C GLN A 394 11.17 3.67 -7.56
N ASN A 395 10.48 3.99 -6.47
CA ASN A 395 10.14 3.06 -5.41
C ASN A 395 8.66 2.65 -5.48
N HIS A 396 8.37 1.56 -6.20
CA HIS A 396 7.00 1.05 -6.38
C HIS A 396 6.34 0.50 -5.10
N ARG A 397 6.99 0.61 -3.93
CA ARG A 397 6.39 0.30 -2.62
C ARG A 397 5.49 1.41 -2.11
N MET A 398 5.56 2.61 -2.72
CA MET A 398 4.71 3.75 -2.41
C MET A 398 4.10 4.33 -3.69
N HIS A 399 2.95 4.96 -3.54
CA HIS A 399 2.22 5.63 -4.61
C HIS A 399 2.08 7.10 -4.23
N LEU A 400 2.67 7.97 -5.05
CA LEU A 400 2.62 9.40 -4.84
C LEU A 400 1.61 10.00 -5.81
N TYR A 401 0.50 10.53 -5.30
CA TYR A 401 -0.53 11.15 -6.12
C TYR A 401 -0.46 12.67 -6.01
N HIS A 402 -0.41 13.36 -7.15
CA HIS A 402 -0.71 14.79 -7.21
C HIS A 402 -2.24 14.94 -7.31
N GLY A 403 -2.84 15.46 -6.24
CA GLY A 403 -4.27 15.72 -6.16
C GLY A 403 -4.60 17.19 -6.37
N ILE A 404 -5.53 17.44 -7.28
CA ILE A 404 -6.06 18.77 -7.57
C ILE A 404 -7.52 18.81 -7.11
N ALA A 405 -7.88 19.74 -6.22
CA ALA A 405 -9.24 19.79 -5.68
C ALA A 405 -10.29 19.98 -6.78
N LYS A 406 -11.38 19.20 -6.72
CA LYS A 406 -12.52 19.34 -7.62
C LYS A 406 -13.36 20.55 -7.21
N ASN A 407 -13.26 21.65 -7.97
CA ASN A 407 -14.05 22.84 -7.73
C ASN A 407 -15.45 22.72 -8.35
N LYS A 408 -16.48 23.17 -7.62
CA LYS A 408 -17.87 23.23 -8.12
C LYS A 408 -18.17 24.48 -8.98
N GLY A 409 -17.19 25.35 -9.25
CA GLY A 409 -17.44 26.73 -9.74
C GLY A 409 -16.55 27.25 -10.86
N GLY A 410 -15.88 26.39 -11.64
CA GLY A 410 -15.18 26.80 -12.88
C GLY A 410 -13.93 27.69 -12.73
N LYS A 411 -13.54 28.10 -11.52
CA LYS A 411 -12.25 28.76 -11.26
C LYS A 411 -11.12 27.73 -11.17
N GLU A 412 -9.92 28.12 -11.60
CA GLU A 412 -8.73 27.29 -11.44
C GLU A 412 -8.59 26.84 -9.96
N PRO A 413 -8.34 25.55 -9.73
CA PRO A 413 -8.18 25.01 -8.39
C PRO A 413 -6.93 25.60 -7.74
N ILE A 414 -7.11 26.17 -6.54
CA ILE A 414 -6.02 26.75 -5.73
C ILE A 414 -5.37 25.66 -4.86
N ASP A 415 -6.10 24.57 -4.62
CA ASP A 415 -5.72 23.50 -3.71
C ASP A 415 -5.06 22.35 -4.47
N HIS A 416 -3.74 22.29 -4.34
CA HIS A 416 -2.86 21.29 -4.91
C HIS A 416 -2.12 20.59 -3.78
N ARG A 417 -2.21 19.27 -3.72
CA ARG A 417 -1.58 18.48 -2.67
C ARG A 417 -0.90 17.26 -3.24
N PHE A 418 0.18 16.84 -2.60
CA PHE A 418 0.70 15.50 -2.76
C PHE A 418 0.14 14.58 -1.68
N PHE A 419 -0.31 13.40 -2.10
CA PHE A 419 -0.76 12.31 -1.24
C PHE A 419 0.19 11.13 -1.42
N VAL A 420 1.00 10.83 -0.42
CA VAL A 420 1.80 9.60 -0.39
C VAL A 420 0.96 8.49 0.24
N ARG A 421 0.82 7.36 -0.46
CA ARG A 421 0.13 6.15 0.04
C ARG A 421 1.06 4.95 -0.05
N ALA A 422 1.30 4.25 1.06
CA ALA A 422 2.17 3.07 1.06
C ALA A 422 1.67 1.97 1.98
N ILE A 423 2.01 0.72 1.64
CA ILE A 423 1.65 -0.48 2.42
C ILE A 423 2.94 -1.13 2.92
N ILE A 424 3.05 -1.30 4.22
CA ILE A 424 4.16 -1.96 4.89
C ILE A 424 3.79 -3.43 5.08
N ARG A 425 4.68 -4.32 4.68
CA ARG A 425 4.55 -5.78 4.79
C ARG A 425 5.80 -6.36 5.45
N HIS A 426 5.68 -7.52 6.08
CA HIS A 426 6.85 -8.21 6.64
C HIS A 426 7.68 -8.85 5.50
N SER A 427 9.00 -8.92 5.63
CA SER A 427 9.84 -9.66 4.69
C SER A 427 9.97 -11.17 4.93
N ASP A 428 9.64 -11.70 6.13
CA ASP A 428 10.05 -13.06 6.54
C ASP A 428 8.87 -14.02 6.74
N LEU A 429 8.94 -15.18 6.09
CA LEU A 429 7.92 -16.24 6.03
C LEU A 429 7.90 -17.12 7.28
N ILE A 430 8.95 -17.08 8.11
CA ILE A 430 9.21 -18.11 9.13
C ILE A 430 9.02 -17.62 10.57
N THR A 431 9.27 -16.35 10.88
CA THR A 431 9.12 -15.87 12.27
C THR A 431 7.66 -15.71 12.64
N GLU A 432 7.25 -16.35 13.74
CA GLU A 432 5.85 -16.43 14.21
C GLU A 432 5.21 -15.05 14.48
N GLU A 433 5.99 -13.99 14.67
CA GLU A 433 5.50 -12.62 14.82
C GLU A 433 6.55 -11.62 14.27
N ALA A 434 6.10 -10.60 13.53
CA ALA A 434 6.97 -9.46 13.23
C ALA A 434 7.30 -8.74 14.53
N SER A 435 8.56 -8.72 14.95
CA SER A 435 8.93 -7.92 16.13
C SER A 435 8.54 -6.46 15.93
N PHE A 436 8.01 -5.82 16.98
CA PHE A 436 7.66 -4.40 16.92
C PHE A 436 8.83 -3.54 16.45
N SER A 437 10.04 -3.87 16.92
CA SER A 437 11.27 -3.17 16.58
C SER A 437 11.56 -3.21 15.08
N TYR A 438 11.30 -4.34 14.43
CA TYR A 438 11.39 -4.46 12.97
C TYR A 438 10.36 -3.56 12.28
N LEU A 439 9.08 -3.68 12.63
CA LEU A 439 8.02 -2.90 11.98
C LEU A 439 8.18 -1.40 12.22
N ARG A 440 8.59 -1.00 13.43
CA ARG A 440 8.95 0.38 13.75
C ARG A 440 10.07 0.89 12.83
N SER A 441 11.12 0.08 12.65
CA SER A 441 12.28 0.46 11.82
C SER A 441 11.90 0.54 10.33
N GLU A 442 11.09 -0.40 9.84
CA GLU A 442 10.52 -0.37 8.49
C GLU A 442 9.59 0.82 8.27
N GLY A 443 8.75 1.14 9.24
CA GLY A 443 7.88 2.31 9.22
C GLY A 443 8.67 3.62 9.16
N GLU A 444 9.68 3.79 10.01
CA GLU A 444 10.56 4.96 9.98
C GLU A 444 11.30 5.04 8.64
N ARG A 445 11.78 3.92 8.09
CA ARG A 445 12.46 3.89 6.80
C ARG A 445 11.54 4.34 5.68
N LEU A 446 10.35 3.74 5.57
CA LEU A 446 9.40 4.07 4.52
C LEU A 446 8.90 5.51 4.63
N LEU A 447 8.75 6.05 5.85
CA LEU A 447 8.46 7.47 6.06
C LEU A 447 9.56 8.36 5.46
N ILE A 448 10.84 8.03 5.67
CA ILE A 448 11.95 8.83 5.14
C ILE A 448 12.01 8.73 3.61
N GLU A 449 11.92 7.52 3.07
CA GLU A 449 11.85 7.29 1.62
C GLU A 449 10.67 8.08 1.02
N SER A 450 9.53 8.13 1.71
CA SER A 450 8.35 8.91 1.31
C SER A 450 8.61 10.41 1.30
N LEU A 451 9.33 10.93 2.29
CA LEU A 451 9.70 12.34 2.36
C LEU A 451 10.75 12.71 1.29
N ASP A 452 11.65 11.79 0.95
CA ASP A 452 12.62 11.96 -0.15
C ASP A 452 11.91 12.10 -1.51
N GLU A 453 11.01 11.15 -1.83
CA GLU A 453 10.23 11.18 -3.07
C GLU A 453 9.31 12.41 -3.15
N LEU A 454 8.70 12.78 -2.02
CA LEU A 454 7.89 14.00 -1.93
C LEU A 454 8.72 15.25 -2.18
N GLU A 455 9.92 15.34 -1.62
CA GLU A 455 10.83 16.47 -1.83
C GLU A 455 11.25 16.60 -3.30
N VAL A 456 11.53 15.48 -3.97
CA VAL A 456 11.83 15.44 -5.40
C VAL A 456 10.62 15.91 -6.22
N ALA A 457 9.42 15.41 -5.90
CA ALA A 457 8.19 15.78 -6.59
C ALA A 457 7.82 17.27 -6.45
N ILE A 458 8.00 17.83 -5.24
CA ILE A 458 7.79 19.26 -4.99
C ILE A 458 8.77 20.12 -5.80
N LYS A 459 10.03 19.69 -5.93
CA LYS A 459 11.05 20.44 -6.68
C LYS A 459 10.88 20.31 -8.20
N SER A 460 10.33 19.19 -8.68
CA SER A 460 10.17 18.94 -10.11
C SER A 460 8.95 19.63 -10.73
N HIS A 461 7.98 20.05 -9.91
CA HIS A 461 6.75 20.68 -10.36
C HIS A 461 6.74 22.20 -10.11
N SER A 462 6.07 22.95 -10.99
CA SER A 462 5.90 24.40 -10.86
C SER A 462 4.78 24.81 -9.90
N TYR A 463 3.86 23.89 -9.58
CA TYR A 463 2.73 24.16 -8.69
C TYR A 463 3.19 24.23 -7.24
N LYS A 464 2.71 25.26 -6.52
CA LYS A 464 2.89 25.35 -5.08
C LYS A 464 1.92 24.38 -4.42
N THR A 465 2.45 23.33 -3.80
CA THR A 465 1.65 22.42 -2.98
C THR A 465 1.63 22.86 -1.53
N ASP A 466 0.51 22.59 -0.88
CA ASP A 466 0.35 22.78 0.55
C ASP A 466 -0.56 21.70 1.14
N GLN A 467 -0.49 21.52 2.46
CA GLN A 467 -1.24 20.48 3.17
C GLN A 467 -1.02 19.05 2.63
N ASN A 468 0.23 18.72 2.28
CA ASN A 468 0.60 17.39 1.81
C ASN A 468 0.26 16.33 2.87
N HIS A 469 -0.04 15.12 2.40
CA HIS A 469 -0.56 14.03 3.24
C HIS A 469 0.27 12.76 3.07
N VAL A 470 0.59 12.09 4.17
CA VAL A 470 1.28 10.80 4.17
C VAL A 470 0.40 9.75 4.82
N PHE A 471 0.19 8.62 4.16
CA PHE A 471 -0.56 7.49 4.68
C PHE A 471 0.26 6.22 4.61
N LEU A 472 0.43 5.57 5.75
CA LEU A 472 1.13 4.30 5.88
C LEU A 472 0.16 3.24 6.42
N ASN A 473 -0.02 2.15 5.70
CA ASN A 473 -0.83 1.02 6.14
C ASN A 473 0.06 -0.16 6.49
N PHE A 474 0.10 -0.53 7.77
CA PHE A 474 0.74 -1.75 8.25
C PHE A 474 -0.22 -2.91 8.03
N ALA A 475 0.04 -3.69 6.99
CA ALA A 475 -0.73 -4.90 6.73
C ALA A 475 -0.54 -5.97 7.83
N PRO A 476 0.68 -6.18 8.38
CA PRO A 476 0.90 -7.09 9.49
C PRO A 476 0.13 -6.73 10.75
N SER A 477 -0.31 -7.75 11.47
CA SER A 477 -0.83 -7.61 12.83
C SER A 477 0.30 -7.65 13.85
N VAL A 478 0.18 -6.84 14.92
CA VAL A 478 1.20 -6.74 15.97
C VAL A 478 0.65 -7.13 17.34
N ASN A 479 1.47 -7.78 18.14
CA ASN A 479 1.13 -8.20 19.50
C ASN A 479 1.65 -7.17 20.53
N MET A 480 0.94 -6.05 20.67
CA MET A 480 1.25 -4.97 21.62
C MET A 480 0.05 -4.05 21.84
N GLU A 481 0.12 -3.15 22.81
CA GLU A 481 -0.92 -2.15 23.00
C GLU A 481 -0.85 -1.00 21.97
N ALA A 482 -2.01 -0.53 21.52
CA ALA A 482 -2.10 0.58 20.57
C ALA A 482 -1.45 1.89 21.09
N ASN A 483 -1.44 2.11 22.40
CA ASN A 483 -0.77 3.27 23.02
C ASN A 483 0.76 3.21 22.87
N GLU A 484 1.36 2.02 22.85
CA GLU A 484 2.80 1.88 22.61
C GLU A 484 3.16 2.26 21.17
N VAL A 485 2.31 1.88 20.21
CA VAL A 485 2.44 2.31 18.81
C VAL A 485 2.33 3.83 18.71
N LEU A 486 1.35 4.44 19.38
CA LEU A 486 1.17 5.90 19.43
C LEU A 486 2.40 6.63 19.97
N ASN A 487 3.01 6.11 21.05
CA ASN A 487 4.22 6.67 21.63
C ASN A 487 5.40 6.62 20.63
N SER A 488 5.56 5.49 19.94
CA SER A 488 6.59 5.31 18.90
C SER A 488 6.40 6.29 17.73
N VAL A 489 5.16 6.48 17.28
CA VAL A 489 4.83 7.47 16.24
C VAL A 489 5.12 8.89 16.72
N SER A 490 4.77 9.23 17.96
CA SER A 490 5.04 10.54 18.55
C SER A 490 6.53 10.85 18.59
N GLU A 491 7.38 9.87 18.96
CA GLU A 491 8.84 10.00 18.88
C GLU A 491 9.33 10.26 17.46
N ALA A 492 8.77 9.58 16.46
CA ALA A 492 9.11 9.79 15.06
C ALA A 492 8.71 11.21 14.59
N VAL A 493 7.52 11.69 14.97
CA VAL A 493 7.07 13.06 14.64
C VAL A 493 8.00 14.10 15.26
N LEU A 494 8.42 13.94 16.51
CA LEU A 494 9.38 14.86 17.14
C LEU A 494 10.74 14.84 16.43
N LYS A 495 11.20 13.65 16.03
CA LYS A 495 12.48 13.46 15.35
C LYS A 495 12.50 14.05 13.93
N TYR A 496 11.40 13.92 13.18
CA TYR A 496 11.30 14.34 11.78
C TYR A 496 10.45 15.60 11.56
N GLY A 497 9.98 16.24 12.63
CA GLY A 497 9.01 17.34 12.58
C GLY A 497 9.43 18.52 11.71
N ARG A 498 10.73 18.89 11.74
CA ARG A 498 11.26 19.95 10.86
C ARG A 498 11.08 19.61 9.38
N ARG A 499 11.37 18.36 9.00
CA ARG A 499 11.28 17.91 7.61
C ARG A 499 9.83 17.82 7.15
N LEU A 500 8.95 17.29 8.01
CA LEU A 500 7.50 17.27 7.76
C LEU A 500 6.96 18.68 7.53
N TRP A 501 7.37 19.65 8.34
CA TRP A 501 7.01 21.06 8.16
C TRP A 501 7.52 21.63 6.84
N GLU A 502 8.82 21.49 6.55
CA GLU A 502 9.45 22.03 5.33
C GLU A 502 8.77 21.49 4.06
N LEU A 503 8.35 20.22 4.08
CA LEU A 503 7.59 19.56 3.01
C LEU A 503 6.08 19.82 3.09
N ARG A 504 5.62 20.70 3.98
CA ARG A 504 4.21 21.08 4.17
C ARG A 504 3.29 19.90 4.43
N VAL A 505 3.78 18.87 5.13
CA VAL A 505 2.97 17.73 5.58
C VAL A 505 2.19 18.17 6.82
N THR A 506 0.91 18.50 6.63
CA THR A 506 0.02 18.95 7.72
C THR A 506 -0.88 17.85 8.25
N GLN A 507 -0.95 16.72 7.55
CA GLN A 507 -1.71 15.55 7.95
C GLN A 507 -0.90 14.29 7.64
N ALA A 508 -0.92 13.32 8.55
CA ALA A 508 -0.38 12.00 8.31
C ALA A 508 -1.20 10.94 9.02
N GLU A 509 -1.22 9.74 8.45
CA GLU A 509 -2.05 8.63 8.91
C GLU A 509 -1.26 7.33 8.96
N LEU A 510 -1.47 6.60 10.04
CA LEU A 510 -0.97 5.25 10.19
C LEU A 510 -2.13 4.31 10.51
N LYS A 511 -2.34 3.28 9.68
CA LYS A 511 -3.24 2.16 9.97
C LYS A 511 -2.41 0.99 10.46
N ILE A 512 -2.84 0.34 11.54
CA ILE A 512 -2.20 -0.87 12.06
C ILE A 512 -3.23 -1.81 12.64
N ASN A 513 -2.97 -3.11 12.51
CA ASN A 513 -3.76 -4.15 13.15
C ASN A 513 -3.06 -4.60 14.42
N VAL A 514 -3.78 -4.67 15.54
CA VAL A 514 -3.28 -5.15 16.83
C VAL A 514 -4.02 -6.43 17.17
N ARG A 515 -3.29 -7.47 17.55
CA ARG A 515 -3.84 -8.74 18.02
C ARG A 515 -3.81 -8.79 19.54
N GLN A 516 -4.96 -9.00 20.17
CA GLN A 516 -5.13 -9.22 21.61
C GLN A 516 -6.06 -10.42 21.79
N ASP A 517 -5.62 -11.43 22.55
CA ASP A 517 -6.43 -12.61 22.91
C ASP A 517 -7.16 -13.25 21.70
N GLU A 518 -6.42 -13.46 20.60
CA GLU A 518 -6.89 -13.95 19.28
C GLU A 518 -7.77 -12.99 18.46
N GLU A 519 -8.29 -11.92 19.04
CA GLU A 519 -9.00 -10.88 18.30
C GLU A 519 -8.03 -9.90 17.63
N THR A 520 -8.23 -9.64 16.35
CA THR A 520 -7.47 -8.62 15.61
C THR A 520 -8.31 -7.37 15.43
N THR A 521 -7.86 -6.26 16.01
CA THR A 521 -8.55 -4.96 15.94
C THR A 521 -7.70 -3.96 15.14
N SER A 522 -8.34 -3.23 14.23
CA SER A 522 -7.68 -2.16 13.47
C SER A 522 -7.68 -0.84 14.25
N TYR A 523 -6.52 -0.20 14.31
CA TYR A 523 -6.31 1.11 14.92
C TYR A 523 -5.80 2.11 13.88
N ARG A 524 -6.19 3.36 14.07
CA ARG A 524 -5.81 4.51 13.25
C ARG A 524 -5.13 5.55 14.11
N ILE A 525 -3.89 5.92 13.75
CA ILE A 525 -3.25 7.11 14.30
C ILE A 525 -3.38 8.22 13.26
N PHE A 526 -4.04 9.31 13.62
CA PHE A 526 -4.19 10.50 12.80
C PHE A 526 -3.34 11.62 13.38
N LEU A 527 -2.38 12.08 12.60
CA LEU A 527 -1.59 13.27 12.86
C LEU A 527 -2.21 14.41 12.07
N SER A 528 -2.60 15.50 12.74
CA SER A 528 -3.13 16.68 12.06
C SER A 528 -2.66 17.96 12.70
N SER A 529 -2.46 18.98 11.87
CA SER A 529 -2.18 20.34 12.33
C SER A 529 -3.37 21.24 12.00
N GLU A 530 -4.07 21.72 13.03
CA GLU A 530 -5.15 22.69 12.84
C GLU A 530 -4.58 24.07 12.48
N ASP A 531 -3.54 24.50 13.20
CA ASP A 531 -2.90 25.80 13.05
C ASP A 531 -1.75 25.80 12.03
N GLY A 532 -1.24 24.63 11.66
CA GLY A 532 -0.13 24.45 10.72
C GLY A 532 1.25 24.53 11.36
N TYR A 533 1.35 24.54 12.70
CA TYR A 533 2.61 24.66 13.44
C TYR A 533 2.95 23.39 14.22
N ARG A 534 1.94 22.66 14.70
CA ARG A 534 2.13 21.41 15.45
C ARG A 534 1.25 20.30 14.90
N LEU A 535 1.82 19.12 14.72
CA LEU A 535 1.06 17.90 14.46
C LEU A 535 0.62 17.31 15.79
N GLU A 536 -0.69 17.27 16.01
CA GLU A 536 -1.32 16.61 17.14
C GLU A 536 -1.73 15.20 16.74
N SER A 537 -1.50 14.24 17.64
CA SER A 537 -1.74 12.83 17.40
C SER A 537 -2.99 12.34 18.11
N HIS A 538 -3.92 11.76 17.35
CA HIS A 538 -5.13 11.15 17.88
C HIS A 538 -5.17 9.68 17.51
N LEU A 539 -5.56 8.82 18.46
CA LEU A 539 -5.69 7.38 18.28
C LEU A 539 -7.18 7.03 18.16
N TYR A 540 -7.53 6.22 17.17
CA TYR A 540 -8.88 5.71 16.98
C TYR A 540 -8.88 4.20 16.82
N ARG A 541 -9.96 3.57 17.28
CA ARG A 541 -10.34 2.19 16.94
C ARG A 541 -11.30 2.22 15.76
N GLU A 542 -11.08 1.37 14.76
CA GLU A 542 -12.05 1.17 13.68
C GLU A 542 -13.09 0.13 14.13
N VAL A 543 -14.34 0.57 14.32
CA VAL A 543 -15.43 -0.30 14.80
C VAL A 543 -16.57 -0.28 13.79
N VAL A 544 -17.19 -1.43 13.55
CA VAL A 544 -18.37 -1.48 12.68
C VAL A 544 -19.61 -1.14 13.48
N GLN A 545 -20.32 -0.10 13.04
CA GLN A 545 -21.58 0.34 13.60
C GLN A 545 -22.59 0.55 12.45
N SER A 546 -23.75 -0.10 12.52
CA SER A 546 -24.82 0.07 11.54
C SER A 546 -24.37 -0.12 10.07
N GLN A 547 -23.65 -1.22 9.79
CA GLN A 547 -23.08 -1.56 8.47
C GLN A 547 -22.03 -0.56 7.92
N LYS A 548 -21.49 0.32 8.77
CA LYS A 548 -20.40 1.23 8.41
C LYS A 548 -19.28 1.11 9.43
N THR A 549 -18.05 1.05 8.97
CA THR A 549 -16.90 1.17 9.86
C THR A 549 -16.71 2.65 10.20
N ILE A 550 -16.67 2.97 11.49
CA ILE A 550 -16.47 4.31 12.01
C ILE A 550 -15.20 4.39 12.87
N PHE A 551 -14.66 5.59 13.03
CA PHE A 551 -13.57 5.86 13.96
C PHE A 551 -14.12 6.16 15.36
N LEU A 552 -13.70 5.41 16.37
CA LEU A 552 -13.97 5.70 17.77
C LEU A 552 -12.69 6.14 18.47
N SER A 553 -12.70 7.33 19.07
CA SER A 553 -11.53 7.88 19.74
C SER A 553 -11.09 7.03 20.93
N ILE A 554 -9.77 6.93 21.12
CA ILE A 554 -9.14 6.34 22.29
C ILE A 554 -8.29 7.45 22.92
N GLY A 555 -8.82 8.03 23.98
CA GLY A 555 -8.23 9.19 24.64
C GLY A 555 -9.24 9.85 25.58
N PRO A 556 -8.89 11.02 26.12
CA PRO A 556 -9.81 11.77 26.97
C PRO A 556 -11.03 12.26 26.18
N ASP A 557 -12.22 12.14 26.75
CA ASP A 557 -13.50 12.58 26.14
C ASP A 557 -13.54 14.09 25.81
N GLU A 558 -12.69 14.89 26.47
CA GLU A 558 -12.57 16.33 26.23
C GLU A 558 -11.94 16.66 24.87
N ASP A 559 -11.19 15.73 24.28
CA ASP A 559 -10.51 15.90 22.99
C ASP A 559 -10.56 14.61 22.17
N PRO A 560 -11.74 14.26 21.61
CA PRO A 560 -11.92 13.02 20.87
C PRO A 560 -11.19 13.05 19.51
N GLY A 561 -10.66 14.19 19.09
CA GLY A 561 -10.02 14.38 17.79
C GLY A 561 -10.98 14.45 16.60
N PRO A 562 -10.48 14.91 15.43
CA PRO A 562 -11.33 15.31 14.30
C PRO A 562 -12.01 14.18 13.53
N LEU A 563 -11.56 12.92 13.68
CA LEU A 563 -12.16 11.78 12.97
C LEU A 563 -13.24 11.06 13.77
N ASN A 564 -13.41 11.37 15.06
CA ASN A 564 -14.32 10.63 15.93
C ASN A 564 -15.76 10.62 15.41
N GLY A 565 -16.37 9.43 15.36
CA GLY A 565 -17.72 9.19 14.85
C GLY A 565 -17.87 9.23 13.33
N LEU A 566 -16.82 9.59 12.58
CA LEU A 566 -16.87 9.61 11.11
C LEU A 566 -16.68 8.21 10.52
N SER A 567 -17.26 7.99 9.34
CA SER A 567 -17.01 6.77 8.55
C SER A 567 -15.55 6.70 8.11
N THR A 568 -14.97 5.50 8.05
CA THR A 568 -13.62 5.29 7.50
C THR A 568 -13.52 5.68 6.03
N ASP A 569 -14.63 5.70 5.29
CA ASP A 569 -14.70 6.17 3.90
C ASP A 569 -14.92 7.69 3.77
N THR A 570 -14.84 8.46 4.87
CA THR A 570 -15.03 9.93 4.80
C THR A 570 -13.91 10.56 3.96
N PRO A 571 -14.24 11.42 2.97
CA PRO A 571 -13.24 11.97 2.07
C PRO A 571 -12.49 13.13 2.72
N TYR A 572 -11.24 13.34 2.31
CA TYR A 572 -10.48 14.50 2.76
C TYR A 572 -11.13 15.79 2.28
N SER A 573 -11.22 16.75 3.19
CA SER A 573 -11.77 18.07 2.89
C SER A 573 -10.80 18.88 2.03
N THR A 574 -11.34 19.57 1.03
CA THR A 574 -10.60 20.55 0.23
C THR A 574 -10.29 21.79 1.06
N LYS A 575 -9.34 22.58 0.58
CA LYS A 575 -8.82 23.75 1.30
C LYS A 575 -9.89 24.83 1.47
N ASP A 576 -10.03 25.30 2.70
CA ASP A 576 -10.92 26.40 3.04
C ASP A 576 -10.22 27.76 2.98
N LEU A 577 -11.00 28.85 3.02
CA LEU A 577 -10.54 30.24 3.05
C LEU A 577 -9.57 30.49 4.22
N LEU A 578 -9.83 29.89 5.38
CA LEU A 578 -8.98 29.99 6.56
C LEU A 578 -7.57 29.46 6.30
N GLN A 579 -7.47 28.25 5.71
CA GLN A 579 -6.19 27.64 5.38
C GLN A 579 -5.44 28.43 4.30
N THR A 580 -6.17 29.05 3.38
CA THR A 580 -5.58 29.98 2.41
C THR A 580 -4.97 31.21 3.09
N ALA A 581 -5.61 31.75 4.13
CA ALA A 581 -5.08 32.87 4.90
C ALA A 581 -3.85 32.47 5.73
N ARG A 582 -3.87 31.29 6.37
CA ARG A 582 -2.72 30.72 7.09
C ARG A 582 -1.51 30.54 6.19
N TYR A 583 -1.72 29.95 5.01
CA TYR A 583 -0.67 29.76 4.03
C TYR A 583 0.02 31.09 3.65
N LYS A 584 -0.76 32.15 3.44
CA LYS A 584 -0.21 33.49 3.14
C LYS A 584 0.64 34.04 4.29
N ALA A 585 0.17 33.93 5.53
CA ALA A 585 0.92 34.37 6.71
C ALA A 585 2.24 33.59 6.85
N GLN A 586 2.16 32.26 6.80
CA GLN A 586 3.34 31.38 6.91
C GLN A 586 4.35 31.62 5.78
N SER A 587 3.89 31.88 4.56
CA SER A 587 4.77 32.21 3.42
C SER A 587 5.48 33.54 3.60
N ALA A 588 4.91 34.46 4.38
CA ALA A 588 5.54 35.72 4.78
C ALA A 588 6.44 35.59 6.02
N GLY A 589 6.58 34.38 6.58
CA GLY A 589 7.40 34.12 7.77
C GLY A 589 6.75 34.54 9.09
N CYS A 590 5.43 34.73 9.12
CA CYS A 590 4.70 35.08 10.34
C CYS A 590 3.54 34.12 10.62
N ALA A 591 2.98 34.23 11.83
CA ALA A 591 1.80 33.48 12.18
C ALA A 591 0.51 34.15 11.74
N TYR A 592 -0.50 33.35 11.44
CA TYR A 592 -1.83 33.90 11.19
C TYR A 592 -2.38 34.51 12.49
N ALA A 593 -2.98 35.69 12.39
CA ALA A 593 -3.35 36.50 13.55
C ALA A 593 -4.25 35.74 14.55
N TYR A 594 -5.14 34.88 14.06
CA TYR A 594 -6.07 34.11 14.89
C TYR A 594 -5.46 32.83 15.49
N ASP A 595 -4.23 32.47 15.14
CA ASP A 595 -3.52 31.34 15.75
C ASP A 595 -2.73 31.79 17.01
N TYR A 596 -2.50 33.09 17.22
CA TYR A 596 -1.81 33.58 18.42
C TYR A 596 -2.45 33.15 19.76
N PRO A 597 -3.79 33.14 19.93
CA PRO A 597 -4.41 32.64 21.16
C PRO A 597 -4.02 31.19 21.52
N SER A 598 -3.89 30.29 20.53
CA SER A 598 -3.48 28.90 20.78
C SER A 598 -2.01 28.83 21.23
N PHE A 599 -1.16 29.68 20.67
CA PHE A 599 0.23 29.80 21.11
C PHE A 599 0.36 30.32 22.52
N PHE A 600 -0.41 31.34 22.90
CA PHE A 600 -0.43 31.82 24.28
C PHE A 600 -0.91 30.73 25.25
N LYS A 601 -1.97 29.98 24.90
CA LYS A 601 -2.44 28.83 25.69
C LYS A 601 -1.33 27.78 25.88
N SER A 602 -0.59 27.47 24.82
CA SER A 602 0.49 26.48 24.84
C SER A 602 1.70 26.96 25.64
N ALA A 603 2.10 28.23 25.46
CA ALA A 603 3.17 28.85 26.23
C ALA A 603 2.82 28.93 27.73
N LEU A 604 1.57 29.21 28.06
CA LEU A 604 1.09 29.21 29.45
C LEU A 604 1.11 27.80 30.05
N LYS A 605 0.68 26.77 29.32
CA LYS A 605 0.79 25.37 29.77
C LYS A 605 2.25 24.98 30.03
N SER A 606 3.14 25.27 29.08
CA SER A 606 4.58 24.99 29.22
C SER A 606 5.26 25.78 30.32
N SER A 607 4.71 26.92 30.75
CA SER A 607 5.21 27.67 31.89
C SER A 607 4.66 27.16 33.22
N TRP A 608 3.57 26.40 33.19
CA TRP A 608 2.91 25.81 34.36
C TRP A 608 3.49 24.45 34.71
N GLU A 609 3.85 23.66 33.70
CA GLU A 609 4.66 22.43 33.78
C GLU A 609 6.12 22.75 34.16
#